data_AF-A0A2G2IGI5-F1
#
_entry.id   AF-A0A2G2IGI5-F1
#
_cell.length_a   1.000
_cell.length_b   1.000
_cell.length_c   1.000
_cell.angle_alpha   90.00
_cell.angle_beta   90.00
_cell.angle_gamma   90.00
#
_symmetry.space_group_name_H-M   'P 1'
#
loop_
_entity.id
_entity.type
_entity.pdbx_description
1 polymer ?
#
loop_
_entity_poly.entity_id
_entity_poly.type
_entity_poly.pdbx_seq_one_letter_code
_entity_poly.pdbx_strand_id
1 'polypeptide(L)'
;MVTSAVNASPVETFEFRDEVTKVRFQALSKELRCPKCQNQNLADSNSPIAADLRRELYELLQQGKADSEIVNFMVSRYGEFVLYRPRVSSITYILWFGPALLILIGIIVVIIILRKKSTVKEKLVLSAQQQDKLQQLLQTNKVDASQNSNTDKKEKE
;
A
#
# COMPACT_ATOMS: atom_id res chain seq x y z
N MET A 1 29.50 27.11 30.11
CA MET A 1 28.10 27.53 29.91
C MET A 1 27.83 27.57 28.42
N VAL A 2 26.89 26.75 27.92
CA VAL A 2 26.46 26.81 26.52
C VAL A 2 25.27 27.76 26.47
N THR A 3 25.49 28.97 25.96
CA THR A 3 24.41 29.94 25.73
C THR A 3 23.69 29.56 24.44
N SER A 4 22.53 28.90 24.56
CA SER A 4 21.65 28.64 23.44
C SER A 4 20.94 29.94 23.03
N ALA A 5 21.15 30.37 21.79
CA ALA A 5 20.38 31.45 21.18
C ALA A 5 19.00 30.91 20.78
N VAL A 6 17.94 31.48 21.36
CA VAL A 6 16.55 31.23 20.95
C VAL A 6 16.23 32.18 19.81
N ASN A 7 16.06 31.65 18.61
CA ASN A 7 15.54 32.42 17.48
C ASN A 7 14.01 32.37 17.49
N ALA A 8 13.37 33.50 17.75
CA ALA A 8 11.94 33.68 17.53
C ALA A 8 11.73 34.18 16.09
N SER A 9 11.05 33.39 15.26
CA SER A 9 10.65 33.83 13.92
C SER A 9 9.41 34.72 14.00
N PRO A 10 9.27 35.71 13.11
CA PRO A 10 8.08 36.56 13.07
C PRO A 10 6.84 35.69 12.83
N VAL A 11 5.81 35.84 13.67
CA VAL A 11 4.50 35.28 13.41
C VAL A 11 3.86 36.13 12.32
N GLU A 12 3.75 35.59 11.11
CA GLU A 12 3.04 36.26 10.02
C GLU A 12 1.55 36.28 10.36
N THR A 13 1.03 37.49 10.58
CA THR A 13 -0.38 37.73 10.88
C THR A 13 -1.06 38.17 9.60
N PHE A 14 -1.92 37.30 9.06
CA PHE A 14 -2.75 37.59 7.89
C PHE A 14 -4.17 37.96 8.35
N GLU A 15 -4.74 39.00 7.76
CA GLU A 15 -6.12 39.42 8.02
C GLU A 15 -7.07 38.84 6.99
N PHE A 16 -7.97 37.95 7.41
CA PHE A 16 -8.93 37.33 6.50
C PHE A 16 -10.27 38.04 6.55
N ARG A 17 -10.88 38.27 5.37
CA ARG A 17 -12.19 38.92 5.25
C ARG A 17 -13.33 38.07 5.81
N ASP A 18 -13.16 36.75 5.80
CA ASP A 18 -14.14 35.76 6.22
C ASP A 18 -13.46 34.48 6.73
N GLU A 19 -14.18 33.68 7.50
CA GLU A 19 -13.67 32.44 8.08
C GLU A 19 -13.38 31.37 7.02
N VAL A 20 -14.12 31.34 5.90
CA VAL A 20 -13.93 30.36 4.84
C VAL A 20 -12.57 30.58 4.18
N THR A 21 -12.20 31.82 3.86
CA THR A 21 -10.88 32.15 3.30
C THR A 21 -9.75 31.79 4.25
N LYS A 22 -9.91 32.01 5.56
CA LYS A 22 -8.94 31.58 6.57
C LYS A 22 -8.75 30.06 6.59
N VAL A 23 -9.85 29.30 6.56
CA VAL A 23 -9.80 27.82 6.52
C VAL A 23 -9.12 27.33 5.25
N ARG A 24 -9.45 27.93 4.10
CA ARG A 24 -8.80 27.63 2.81
C ARG A 24 -7.31 27.90 2.84
N PHE A 25 -6.88 29.06 3.37
CA PHE A 25 -5.48 29.39 3.54
C PHE A 25 -4.74 28.34 4.39
N GLN A 26 -5.33 27.93 5.51
CA GLN A 26 -4.74 26.93 6.39
C GLN A 26 -4.66 25.55 5.73
N ALA A 27 -5.68 25.15 4.98
CA ALA A 27 -5.69 23.88 4.23
C ALA A 27 -4.60 23.88 3.15
N LEU A 28 -4.56 24.92 2.31
CA LEU A 28 -3.58 25.05 1.22
C LEU A 28 -2.14 25.17 1.76
N SER A 29 -1.92 25.88 2.86
CA SER A 29 -0.60 25.98 3.50
C SER A 29 -0.07 24.63 4.01
N LYS A 30 -0.95 23.67 4.32
CA LYS A 30 -0.56 22.30 4.71
C LYS A 30 -0.38 21.37 3.51
N GLU A 31 -1.16 21.59 2.44
CA GLU A 31 -1.09 20.84 1.18
C GLU A 31 0.18 21.19 0.38
N LEU A 32 0.65 22.43 0.50
CA LEU A 32 1.82 22.92 -0.23
C LEU A 32 3.11 22.79 0.63
N ARG A 33 4.18 22.29 0.02
CA ARG A 33 5.53 22.12 0.59
C ARG A 33 6.44 23.29 0.26
N CYS A 34 7.39 23.56 1.16
CA CYS A 34 8.51 24.44 0.85
C CYS A 34 9.56 23.67 0.01
N PRO A 35 9.81 24.03 -1.26
CA PRO A 35 10.70 23.29 -2.16
C PRO A 35 12.20 23.41 -1.79
N LYS A 36 12.54 24.35 -0.91
CA LYS A 36 13.92 24.59 -0.44
C LYS A 36 14.15 24.14 1.00
N CYS A 37 13.13 23.61 1.66
CA CYS A 37 13.19 23.22 3.06
C CYS A 37 13.26 21.70 3.20
N GLN A 38 13.70 21.21 4.36
CA GLN A 38 13.75 19.78 4.64
C GLN A 38 12.34 19.23 4.90
N ASN A 39 11.66 18.74 3.85
CA ASN A 39 10.37 18.02 3.92
C ASN A 39 9.29 18.68 4.79
N GLN A 40 9.22 20.01 4.79
CA GLN A 40 8.27 20.79 5.58
C GLN A 40 7.18 21.39 4.68
N ASN A 41 5.96 21.50 5.23
CA ASN A 41 4.88 22.24 4.59
C ASN A 41 5.08 23.76 4.76
N LEU A 42 4.27 24.55 4.06
CA LEU A 42 4.34 26.00 4.11
C LEU A 42 3.88 26.58 5.46
N ALA A 43 2.95 25.91 6.14
CA ALA A 43 2.45 26.32 7.45
C ALA A 43 3.50 26.20 8.57
N ASP A 44 4.34 25.17 8.54
CA ASP A 44 5.28 24.81 9.61
C ASP A 44 6.70 25.34 9.33
N SER A 45 7.00 25.73 8.09
CA SER A 45 8.33 26.19 7.71
C SER A 45 8.54 27.69 7.94
N ASN A 46 9.58 28.01 8.72
CA ASN A 46 10.03 29.38 9.00
C ASN A 46 11.11 29.89 8.01
N SER A 47 11.23 29.25 6.84
CA SER A 47 12.14 29.71 5.80
C SER A 47 11.65 31.01 5.15
N PRO A 48 12.54 31.94 4.75
CA PRO A 48 12.17 33.12 3.96
C PRO A 48 11.35 32.77 2.70
N ILE A 49 11.70 31.67 2.02
CA ILE A 49 10.94 31.25 0.82
C ILE A 49 9.52 30.78 1.16
N ALA A 50 9.33 30.21 2.36
CA ALA A 50 8.02 29.75 2.81
C ALA A 50 7.12 30.95 3.18
N ALA A 51 7.70 31.99 3.77
CA ALA A 51 7.03 33.25 4.02
C ALA A 51 6.57 33.91 2.70
N ASP A 52 7.45 33.99 1.70
CA ASP A 52 7.10 34.57 0.38
C ASP A 52 5.97 33.79 -0.31
N LEU A 53 6.04 32.46 -0.29
CA LEU A 53 4.98 31.59 -0.83
C LEU A 53 3.65 31.72 -0.07
N ARG A 54 3.69 31.88 1.26
CA ARG A 54 2.49 32.13 2.08
C ARG A 54 1.85 33.47 1.74
N ARG A 55 2.65 34.51 1.48
CA ARG A 55 2.13 35.81 1.01
C ARG A 55 1.49 35.69 -0.36
N GLU A 56 2.14 35.03 -1.30
CA GLU A 56 1.58 34.79 -2.64
C GLU A 56 0.24 34.02 -2.56
N LEU A 57 0.18 32.98 -1.72
CA LEU A 57 -1.04 32.20 -1.47
C LEU A 57 -2.16 33.08 -0.91
N TYR A 58 -1.83 33.94 0.05
CA TYR A 58 -2.77 34.88 0.66
C TYR A 58 -3.32 35.88 -0.37
N GLU A 59 -2.45 36.46 -1.20
CA GLU A 59 -2.87 37.40 -2.26
C GLU A 59 -3.82 36.74 -3.28
N LEU A 60 -3.53 35.51 -3.71
CA LEU A 60 -4.41 34.80 -4.64
C LEU A 60 -5.78 34.46 -4.03
N LEU A 61 -5.81 34.15 -2.74
CA LEU A 61 -7.07 33.94 -2.02
C LEU A 61 -7.87 35.23 -1.89
N GLN A 62 -7.20 36.37 -1.62
CA GLN A 62 -7.86 37.68 -1.61
C GLN A 62 -8.42 38.09 -2.99
N GLN A 63 -7.79 37.63 -4.06
CA GLN A 63 -8.30 37.79 -5.44
C GLN A 63 -9.49 36.88 -5.77
N GLY A 64 -9.92 36.01 -4.84
CA GLY A 64 -11.06 35.12 -5.04
C GLY A 64 -10.78 33.93 -5.96
N LYS A 65 -9.50 33.58 -6.19
CA LYS A 65 -9.13 32.42 -7.02
C LYS A 65 -9.61 31.11 -6.41
N ALA A 66 -9.96 30.14 -7.25
CA ALA A 66 -10.28 28.79 -6.79
C ALA A 66 -9.01 28.03 -6.35
N ASP A 67 -9.15 27.05 -5.45
CA ASP A 67 -8.02 26.28 -4.92
C ASP A 67 -7.19 25.62 -6.03
N SER A 68 -7.85 25.07 -7.06
CA SER A 68 -7.17 24.47 -8.20
C SER A 68 -6.37 25.47 -9.02
N GLU A 69 -6.87 26.69 -9.21
CA GLU A 69 -6.16 27.77 -9.91
C GLU A 69 -4.93 28.20 -9.12
N ILE A 70 -5.06 28.34 -7.79
CA ILE A 70 -3.95 28.69 -6.90
C ILE A 70 -2.86 27.62 -6.98
N VAL A 71 -3.23 26.35 -6.84
CA VAL A 71 -2.29 25.22 -6.91
C VAL A 71 -1.61 25.18 -8.29
N ASN A 72 -2.37 25.36 -9.37
CA ASN A 72 -1.81 25.42 -10.72
C ASN A 72 -0.83 26.58 -10.90
N PHE A 73 -1.16 27.76 -10.38
CA PHE A 73 -0.28 28.93 -10.42
C PHE A 73 1.02 28.64 -9.66
N MET A 74 0.92 28.13 -8.44
CA MET A 74 2.06 27.76 -7.61
C MET A 74 2.95 26.73 -8.31
N VAL A 75 2.38 25.70 -8.91
CA VAL A 75 3.16 24.70 -9.66
C VAL A 75 3.81 25.31 -10.90
N SER A 76 3.08 26.13 -11.65
CA SER A 76 3.60 26.72 -12.89
C SER A 76 4.83 27.61 -12.64
N ARG A 77 4.89 28.25 -11.46
CA ARG A 77 5.96 29.19 -11.09
C ARG A 77 7.08 28.54 -10.27
N TYR A 78 6.74 27.60 -9.38
CA TYR A 78 7.68 27.02 -8.40
C TYR A 78 7.94 25.52 -8.60
N GLY A 79 7.22 24.87 -9.53
CA GLY A 79 7.37 23.46 -9.89
C GLY A 79 6.47 22.50 -9.12
N GLU A 80 6.41 21.24 -9.58
CA GLU A 80 5.58 20.18 -8.97
C GLU A 80 6.02 19.80 -7.55
N PHE A 81 7.25 20.11 -7.14
CA PHE A 81 7.78 19.83 -5.81
C PHE A 81 7.12 20.66 -4.69
N VAL A 82 6.35 21.68 -5.05
CA VAL A 82 5.56 22.47 -4.11
C VAL A 82 4.30 21.72 -3.66
N LEU A 83 3.87 20.65 -4.35
CA LEU A 83 2.75 19.85 -3.86
C LEU A 83 3.23 18.77 -2.89
N TYR A 84 2.56 18.64 -1.75
CA TYR A 84 2.79 17.53 -0.83
C TYR A 84 2.38 16.19 -1.45
N ARG A 85 1.30 16.20 -2.25
CA ARG A 85 0.80 15.04 -2.97
C ARG A 85 0.95 15.25 -4.48
N PRO A 86 1.80 14.47 -5.17
CA PRO A 86 1.89 14.56 -6.61
C PRO A 86 0.55 14.19 -7.23
N ARG A 87 0.13 14.96 -8.23
CA ARG A 87 -1.11 14.70 -8.96
C ARG A 87 -1.03 13.36 -9.68
N VAL A 88 -2.17 12.70 -9.81
CA VAL A 88 -2.30 11.53 -10.67
C VAL A 88 -2.09 11.96 -12.13
N SER A 89 -0.87 11.80 -12.60
CA SER A 89 -0.49 11.97 -14.01
C SER A 89 -0.29 10.61 -14.66
N SER A 90 -0.25 10.59 -15.99
CA SER A 90 -0.03 9.38 -16.81
C SER A 90 1.20 8.59 -16.37
N ILE A 91 2.27 9.29 -15.95
CA ILE A 91 3.53 8.69 -15.48
C ILE A 91 3.36 8.10 -14.08
N THR A 92 2.69 8.81 -13.16
CA THR A 92 2.47 8.30 -11.81
C THR A 92 1.43 7.19 -11.75
N TYR A 93 0.60 7.01 -12.78
CA TYR A 93 -0.49 6.04 -12.80
C TYR A 93 0.00 4.62 -12.52
N ILE A 94 1.16 4.22 -13.07
CA ILE A 94 1.76 2.91 -12.78
C ILE A 94 2.17 2.76 -11.32
N LEU A 95 2.60 3.84 -10.66
CA LEU A 95 2.95 3.83 -9.24
C LEU A 95 1.71 3.67 -8.35
N TRP A 96 0.59 4.30 -8.73
CA TRP A 96 -0.68 4.21 -8.00
C TRP A 96 -1.39 2.86 -8.21
N PHE A 97 -1.47 2.37 -9.45
CA PHE A 97 -2.24 1.17 -9.81
C PHE A 97 -1.40 -0.10 -9.94
N GLY A 98 -0.07 0.00 -10.07
CA GLY A 98 0.84 -1.13 -10.16
C GLY A 98 0.70 -2.13 -9.01
N PRO A 99 0.65 -1.69 -7.73
CA PRO A 99 0.45 -2.60 -6.60
C PRO A 99 -0.90 -3.35 -6.67
N ALA A 100 -1.98 -2.65 -7.00
CA ALA A 100 -3.30 -3.25 -7.13
C ALA A 100 -3.36 -4.27 -8.28
N LEU A 101 -2.73 -3.94 -9.42
CA LEU A 101 -2.64 -4.82 -10.57
C LEU A 101 -1.85 -6.10 -10.26
N LEU A 102 -0.71 -5.99 -9.54
CA LEU A 102 0.08 -7.15 -9.13
C LEU A 102 -0.71 -8.09 -8.20
N ILE A 103 -1.44 -7.52 -7.23
CA ILE A 103 -2.30 -8.30 -6.34
C ILE A 103 -3.38 -9.04 -7.15
N LEU A 104 -4.03 -8.35 -8.08
CA LEU A 104 -5.05 -8.93 -8.95
C LEU A 104 -4.49 -10.11 -9.76
N ILE A 105 -3.32 -9.94 -10.38
CA ILE A 105 -2.63 -11.00 -11.12
C ILE A 105 -2.32 -12.19 -10.21
N GLY A 106 -1.81 -11.93 -9.00
CA GLY A 106 -1.53 -12.97 -8.01
C GLY A 106 -2.76 -13.79 -7.64
N ILE A 107 -3.90 -13.12 -7.37
CA ILE A 107 -5.17 -13.80 -7.07
C ILE A 107 -5.63 -14.67 -8.25
N ILE A 108 -5.56 -14.15 -9.48
CA ILE A 108 -5.95 -14.89 -10.69
C ILE A 108 -5.10 -16.16 -10.84
N VAL A 109 -3.77 -16.06 -10.66
CA VAL A 109 -2.85 -17.20 -10.75
C VAL A 109 -3.20 -18.26 -9.70
N VAL A 110 -3.45 -17.86 -8.45
CA VAL A 110 -3.85 -18.78 -7.38
C VAL A 110 -5.15 -19.51 -7.74
N ILE A 111 -6.16 -18.79 -8.21
CA ILE A 111 -7.44 -19.39 -8.63
C ILE A 111 -7.23 -20.42 -9.75
N ILE A 112 -6.42 -20.09 -10.76
CA ILE A 112 -6.11 -21.01 -11.87
C ILE A 112 -5.45 -22.30 -11.35
N ILE A 113 -4.45 -22.18 -10.46
CA ILE A 113 -3.76 -23.33 -9.86
C ILE A 113 -4.73 -24.20 -9.06
N LEU A 114 -5.59 -23.59 -8.24
CA LEU A 114 -6.58 -24.31 -7.42
C LEU A 114 -7.61 -25.01 -8.29
N ARG A 115 -8.10 -24.38 -9.37
CA ARG A 115 -9.04 -25.02 -10.31
C ARG A 115 -8.39 -26.18 -11.06
N LYS A 116 -7.12 -26.06 -11.44
CA LYS A 116 -6.36 -27.12 -12.12
C LYS A 116 -6.08 -28.35 -11.23
N LYS A 117 -6.08 -28.22 -9.89
CA LYS A 117 -5.95 -29.37 -8.99
C LYS A 117 -7.20 -30.26 -8.93
N SER A 118 -8.37 -29.78 -9.35
CA SER A 118 -9.61 -30.57 -9.30
C SER A 118 -9.66 -31.66 -10.37
N THR A 119 -9.02 -31.48 -11.53
CA THR A 119 -8.86 -32.55 -12.54
C THR A 119 -7.84 -33.62 -12.14
N VAL A 120 -6.91 -33.31 -11.23
CA VAL A 120 -6.00 -34.32 -10.65
C VAL A 120 -6.75 -35.18 -9.61
N LYS A 121 -7.77 -34.64 -8.95
CA LYS A 121 -8.58 -35.38 -7.96
C LYS A 121 -9.39 -36.52 -8.61
N GLU A 122 -9.79 -36.36 -9.87
CA GLU A 122 -10.45 -37.43 -10.64
C GLU A 122 -9.48 -38.58 -10.97
N LYS A 123 -8.17 -38.27 -11.15
CA LYS A 123 -7.10 -39.28 -11.27
C LYS A 123 -6.69 -39.92 -9.94
N LEU A 124 -7.12 -39.36 -8.81
CA LEU A 124 -6.87 -39.87 -7.45
C LEU A 124 -8.01 -40.73 -6.91
N VAL A 125 -9.17 -40.78 -7.60
CA VAL A 125 -10.15 -41.84 -7.36
C VAL A 125 -9.56 -43.09 -8.00
N LEU A 126 -9.05 -44.00 -7.17
CA LEU A 126 -8.50 -45.29 -7.62
C LEU A 126 -9.49 -45.90 -8.62
N SER A 127 -9.01 -46.23 -9.82
CA SER A 127 -9.81 -47.06 -10.74
C SER A 127 -10.21 -48.35 -10.00
N ALA A 128 -11.38 -48.91 -10.32
CA ALA A 128 -11.88 -50.13 -9.67
C ALA A 128 -10.80 -51.24 -9.59
N GLN A 129 -9.95 -51.34 -10.62
CA GLN A 129 -8.83 -52.28 -10.67
C GLN A 129 -7.72 -52.02 -9.63
N GLN A 130 -7.47 -50.76 -9.25
CA GLN A 130 -6.48 -50.41 -8.21
C GLN A 130 -7.02 -50.65 -6.80
N GLN A 131 -8.33 -50.52 -6.58
CA GLN A 131 -8.96 -50.87 -5.30
C GLN A 131 -8.94 -52.37 -5.03
N ASP A 132 -9.26 -53.19 -6.04
CA ASP A 132 -9.22 -54.65 -5.93
C ASP A 132 -7.81 -55.15 -5.60
N LYS A 133 -6.79 -54.61 -6.28
CA LYS A 133 -5.38 -54.97 -6.02
C LYS A 133 -4.93 -54.58 -4.61
N LEU A 134 -5.39 -53.45 -4.08
CA LEU A 134 -5.08 -53.02 -2.71
C LEU A 134 -5.75 -53.95 -1.68
N GLN A 135 -7.01 -54.33 -1.89
CA GLN A 135 -7.71 -55.28 -1.03
C GLN A 135 -7.04 -56.66 -1.04
N GLN A 136 -6.59 -57.12 -2.20
CA GLN A 136 -5.85 -58.38 -2.32
C GLN A 136 -4.55 -58.35 -1.50
N LEU A 137 -3.77 -57.27 -1.59
CA LEU A 137 -2.53 -57.11 -0.81
C LEU A 137 -2.78 -57.02 0.71
N LEU A 138 -3.89 -56.40 1.13
CA LEU A 138 -4.29 -56.34 2.54
C LEU A 138 -4.73 -57.72 3.07
N GLN A 139 -5.42 -58.51 2.25
CA GLN A 139 -5.82 -59.88 2.61
C GLN A 139 -4.61 -60.81 2.68
N THR A 140 -3.70 -60.76 1.69
CA THR A 140 -2.45 -61.53 1.72
C THR A 140 -1.63 -61.21 2.97
N ASN A 141 -1.41 -59.94 3.31
CA ASN A 141 -0.70 -59.57 4.55
C ASN A 141 -1.39 -60.07 5.82
N LYS A 142 -2.73 -60.09 5.86
CA LYS A 142 -3.48 -60.61 7.01
C LYS A 142 -3.34 -62.13 7.14
N VAL A 143 -3.31 -62.85 6.02
CA VAL A 143 -3.07 -64.30 5.97
C VAL A 143 -1.64 -64.61 6.42
N ASP A 144 -0.66 -63.85 5.95
CA ASP A 144 0.75 -64.01 6.32
C ASP A 144 0.98 -63.70 7.81
N ALA A 145 0.33 -62.66 8.35
CA ALA A 145 0.36 -62.33 9.77
C ALA A 145 -0.32 -63.41 10.64
N SER A 146 -1.39 -64.03 10.15
CA SER A 146 -2.08 -65.11 10.86
C SER A 146 -1.32 -66.42 10.83
N GLN A 147 -0.56 -66.71 9.77
CA GLN A 147 0.32 -67.88 9.70
C GLN A 147 1.55 -67.74 10.60
N ASN A 148 2.16 -66.56 10.66
CA ASN A 148 3.33 -66.34 11.51
C ASN A 148 2.99 -66.44 13.02
N SER A 149 1.76 -66.07 13.41
CA SER A 149 1.28 -66.22 14.80
C SER A 149 1.03 -67.67 15.25
N ASN A 150 0.80 -68.60 14.31
CA ASN A 150 0.59 -70.01 14.60
C ASN A 150 1.90 -70.81 14.62
N THR A 151 2.93 -70.36 13.89
CA THR A 151 4.25 -71.00 13.89
C THR A 151 5.00 -70.73 15.21
N ASP A 152 4.88 -69.52 15.77
CA ASP A 152 5.50 -69.15 17.06
C ASP A 152 4.87 -69.88 18.28
N LYS A 153 3.63 -70.34 18.16
CA LYS A 153 2.93 -71.07 19.24
C LYS A 153 3.27 -72.57 19.28
N LYS A 154 3.92 -73.10 18.25
CA LYS A 154 4.28 -74.53 18.14
C LYS A 154 5.69 -74.84 18.69
N GLU A 155 6.47 -73.82 19.07
CA GLU A 155 7.85 -73.97 19.58
C GLU A 155 7.96 -73.81 21.12
N LYS A 156 6.83 -73.77 21.84
CA LYS A 156 6.79 -73.58 23.31
C LYS A 156 6.10 -74.70 24.11
N GLU A 157 6.11 -75.93 23.59
CA GLU A 157 5.75 -77.13 24.34
C GLU A 157 6.91 -78.14 24.37
#